data_AF-A0A959KNM4-F1
#
_entry.id   AF-A0A959KNM4-F1
#
_cell.length_a   1.000
_cell.length_b   1.000
_cell.length_c   1.000
_cell.angle_alpha   90.00
_cell.angle_beta   90.00
_cell.angle_gamma   90.00
#
_symmetry.space_group_name_H-M   'P 1'
#
loop_
_entity.id
_entity.type
_entity.pdbx_description
1 polymer ?
#
loop_
_entity_poly.entity_id
_entity_poly.type
_entity_poly.pdbx_seq_one_letter_code
_entity_poly.pdbx_strand_id
1 'polypeptide(L)'
;MKALVFKEINAPLAVEERPTPEPRSGEALVAIRAAALNRRDYFITKGLYPGLRPGTIVGSDGAGVAEGREVIVNPSLQWGDDPAVQGPDY
;
A
#
# COMPACT_ATOMS: atom_id res chain seq x y z
N MET A 1 -1.26 7.67 13.70
CA MET A 1 -1.56 7.98 12.30
C MET A 1 -2.77 7.16 11.90
N LYS A 2 -3.71 7.77 11.17
CA LYS A 2 -4.87 7.04 10.65
C LYS A 2 -4.44 6.16 9.48
N ALA A 3 -4.88 4.91 9.48
CA ALA A 3 -4.58 3.94 8.45
C ALA A 3 -5.84 3.16 8.06
N LEU A 4 -5.93 2.74 6.80
CA LEU A 4 -6.96 1.84 6.31
C LEU A 4 -6.47 0.39 6.42
N VAL A 5 -7.19 -0.43 7.20
CA VAL A 5 -6.72 -1.74 7.66
C VAL A 5 -7.66 -2.84 7.20
N PHE A 6 -7.09 -3.89 6.61
CA PHE A 6 -7.80 -5.14 6.32
C PHE A 6 -7.95 -5.97 7.60
N LYS A 7 -9.18 -6.35 7.95
CA LYS A 7 -9.49 -7.11 9.17
C LYS A 7 -9.90 -8.53 8.87
N GLU A 8 -10.81 -8.71 7.92
CA GLU A 8 -11.36 -10.02 7.58
C GLU A 8 -11.97 -10.00 6.17
N ILE A 9 -12.13 -11.18 5.59
CA ILE A 9 -12.76 -11.37 4.28
C ILE A 9 -14.26 -11.14 4.42
N ASN A 10 -14.85 -10.52 3.40
CA ASN A 10 -16.26 -10.12 3.30
C ASN A 10 -16.70 -9.04 4.29
N ALA A 11 -15.76 -8.27 4.85
CA ALA A 11 -16.03 -7.07 5.63
C ALA A 11 -15.44 -5.81 4.98
N PRO A 12 -15.97 -4.62 5.30
CA PRO A 12 -15.34 -3.35 4.96
C PRO A 12 -13.93 -3.22 5.58
N LEU A 13 -13.09 -2.41 4.95
CA LEU A 13 -11.83 -1.98 5.54
C LEU A 13 -12.11 -1.05 6.73
N ALA A 14 -11.28 -1.14 7.78
CA ALA A 14 -11.43 -0.34 8.99
C ALA A 14 -10.43 0.82 9.01
N VAL A 15 -10.86 1.99 9.47
CA VAL A 15 -9.95 3.10 9.78
C VAL A 15 -9.48 2.95 11.22
N GLU A 16 -8.19 2.78 11.44
CA GLU A 16 -7.59 2.60 12.76
C GLU A 16 -6.45 3.59 13.00
N GLU A 17 -6.19 3.94 14.26
CA GLU A 17 -4.96 4.61 14.64
C GLU A 17 -3.81 3.59 14.75
N ARG A 18 -2.68 3.94 14.17
CA ARG A 18 -1.44 3.15 14.16
C ARG A 18 -0.25 4.01 14.56
N PRO A 19 0.81 3.43 15.15
CA PRO A 19 2.08 4.14 15.33
C PRO A 19 2.59 4.65 13.97
N THR A 20 3.22 5.83 13.98
CA THR A 20 3.97 6.30 12.81
C THR A 20 5.17 5.37 12.62
N PRO A 21 5.41 4.84 11.41
CA PRO A 21 6.55 3.95 11.18
C PRO A 21 7.87 4.72 11.25
N GLU A 22 8.92 4.04 11.70
CA GLU A 22 10.30 4.53 11.67
C GLU A 22 10.99 3.93 10.44
N PRO A 23 11.51 4.75 9.50
CA PRO A 23 12.18 4.25 8.31
C PRO A 23 13.54 3.61 8.66
N ARG A 24 13.89 2.51 7.99
CA ARG A 24 15.23 1.91 8.07
C ARG A 24 16.20 2.58 7.09
N SER A 25 17.47 2.19 7.15
CA SER A 25 18.47 2.59 6.15
C SER A 25 18.00 2.21 4.74
N GLY A 26 17.95 3.18 3.84
CA GLY A 26 17.46 3.01 2.46
C GLY A 26 15.94 3.18 2.28
N GLU A 27 15.17 3.38 3.35
CA GLU A 27 13.74 3.67 3.30
C GLU A 27 13.48 5.17 3.54
N ALA A 28 12.33 5.67 3.09
CA ALA A 28 11.88 7.04 3.34
C ALA A 28 10.52 7.06 4.03
N LEU A 29 10.35 7.95 5.02
CA LEU A 29 9.04 8.21 5.62
C LEU A 29 8.28 9.23 4.78
N VAL A 30 7.18 8.79 4.17
CA VAL A 30 6.32 9.64 3.34
C VAL A 30 5.10 10.12 4.12
N ALA A 31 4.92 11.42 4.25
CA ALA A 31 3.69 12.02 4.73
C ALA A 31 2.64 12.01 3.60
N ILE A 32 1.80 10.97 3.57
CA ILE A 32 0.75 10.78 2.56
C ILE A 32 -0.24 11.96 2.59
N ARG A 33 -0.49 12.55 1.40
CA ARG A 33 -1.46 13.62 1.18
C ARG A 33 -2.70 13.13 0.43
N ALA A 34 -2.50 12.19 -0.49
CA ALA A 34 -3.57 11.53 -1.24
C ALA A 34 -3.22 10.05 -1.46
N ALA A 35 -4.24 9.21 -1.44
CA ALA A 35 -4.12 7.79 -1.79
C ALA A 35 -5.29 7.41 -2.70
N ALA A 36 -5.03 6.57 -3.71
CA ALA A 36 -6.06 6.08 -4.60
C ALA A 36 -6.68 4.79 -4.07
N LEU A 37 -7.96 4.58 -4.39
CA LEU A 37 -8.63 3.29 -4.23
C LEU A 37 -8.61 2.57 -5.57
N ASN A 38 -8.10 1.35 -5.57
CA ASN A 38 -7.98 0.50 -6.73
C ASN A 38 -8.91 -0.70 -6.63
N ARG A 39 -9.13 -1.39 -7.77
CA ARG A 39 -9.90 -2.65 -7.77
C ARG A 39 -9.26 -3.70 -6.85
N ARG A 40 -7.93 -3.68 -6.69
CA ARG A 40 -7.22 -4.56 -5.75
C ARG A 40 -7.67 -4.38 -4.30
N ASP A 41 -7.96 -3.16 -3.85
CA ASP A 41 -8.41 -2.91 -2.47
C ASP A 41 -9.78 -3.54 -2.23
N TYR A 42 -10.66 -3.53 -3.25
CA TYR A 42 -11.90 -4.30 -3.22
C TYR A 42 -11.64 -5.82 -3.23
N PHE A 43 -10.76 -6.33 -4.09
CA PHE A 43 -10.43 -7.76 -4.14
C PHE A 43 -9.84 -8.28 -2.82
N ILE A 44 -9.08 -7.46 -2.11
CA ILE A 44 -8.63 -7.71 -0.75
C ILE A 44 -9.83 -7.99 0.17
N THR A 45 -10.88 -7.14 0.16
CA THR A 45 -12.09 -7.39 0.97
C THR A 45 -12.82 -8.68 0.59
N LYS A 46 -12.58 -9.24 -0.61
CA LYS A 46 -13.19 -10.47 -1.10
C LYS A 46 -12.29 -11.71 -0.98
N GLY A 47 -11.08 -11.56 -0.43
CA GLY A 47 -10.12 -12.66 -0.36
C GLY A 47 -9.58 -13.09 -1.72
N LEU A 48 -9.71 -12.25 -2.75
CA LEU A 48 -9.27 -12.51 -4.13
C LEU A 48 -7.86 -11.98 -4.41
N TYR A 49 -7.18 -11.42 -3.40
CA TYR A 49 -5.80 -10.94 -3.50
C TYR A 49 -4.91 -11.81 -2.60
N PRO A 50 -3.93 -12.55 -3.15
CA PRO A 50 -3.15 -13.53 -2.40
C PRO A 50 -2.22 -12.87 -1.37
N GLY A 51 -1.93 -13.60 -0.30
CA GLY A 51 -0.88 -13.23 0.67
C GLY A 51 -1.25 -12.21 1.75
N LEU A 52 -2.47 -11.66 1.75
CA LEU A 52 -2.88 -10.72 2.80
C LEU A 52 -3.21 -11.41 4.13
N ARG A 53 -2.94 -10.69 5.22
CA ARG A 53 -3.24 -11.12 6.59
C ARG A 53 -4.06 -10.05 7.31
N PRO A 54 -4.99 -10.44 8.21
CA PRO A 54 -5.62 -9.49 9.13
C PRO A 54 -4.60 -8.57 9.80
N GLY A 55 -4.87 -7.27 9.80
CA GLY A 55 -3.99 -6.22 10.32
C GLY A 55 -3.13 -5.51 9.28
N THR A 56 -3.06 -6.01 8.04
CA THR A 56 -2.37 -5.33 6.92
C THR A 56 -2.98 -3.95 6.64
N ILE A 57 -2.12 -2.93 6.56
CA ILE A 57 -2.47 -1.59 6.05
C ILE A 57 -2.51 -1.67 4.52
N VAL A 58 -3.60 -1.20 3.92
CA VAL A 58 -3.81 -1.22 2.46
C VAL A 58 -3.62 0.17 1.84
N GLY A 59 -3.77 0.27 0.51
CA GLY A 59 -3.44 1.47 -0.27
C GLY A 59 -2.05 1.38 -0.90
N SER A 60 -1.97 0.96 -2.16
CA SER A 60 -0.71 0.80 -2.90
C SER A 60 -0.24 2.09 -3.58
N ASP A 61 -1.15 3.01 -3.86
CA ASP A 61 -0.89 4.16 -4.71
C ASP A 61 -1.15 5.42 -3.91
N GLY A 62 -0.18 6.32 -3.90
CA GLY A 62 -0.31 7.57 -3.18
C GLY A 62 0.72 8.61 -3.58
N ALA A 63 0.43 9.83 -3.19
CA ALA A 63 1.33 10.96 -3.31
C ALA A 63 1.44 11.65 -1.95
N GLY A 64 2.62 12.19 -1.68
CA GLY A 64 2.93 12.79 -0.39
C GLY A 64 4.19 13.62 -0.41
N VAL A 65 4.70 13.88 0.79
CA VAL A 65 5.95 14.62 0.97
C VAL A 65 6.94 13.76 1.75
N ALA A 66 8.17 13.67 1.25
CA ALA A 66 9.30 13.07 1.95
C ALA A 66 10.48 14.04 1.89
N GLU A 67 11.13 14.30 3.03
CA GLU A 67 12.29 15.19 3.12
C GLU A 67 12.08 16.57 2.44
N GLY A 68 10.88 17.12 2.55
CA GLY A 68 10.51 18.42 1.96
C GLY A 68 10.23 18.42 0.46
N ARG A 69 10.20 17.24 -0.19
CA ARG A 69 9.92 17.10 -1.63
C ARG A 69 8.62 16.35 -1.87
N GLU A 70 7.89 16.75 -2.91
CA GLU A 70 6.72 16.01 -3.39
C GLU A 70 7.17 14.71 -4.04
N VAL A 71 6.53 13.61 -3.66
CA VAL A 71 6.85 12.26 -4.14
C VAL A 71 5.58 11.50 -4.49
N ILE A 72 5.71 10.59 -5.45
CA ILE A 72 4.71 9.56 -5.75
C ILE A 72 5.23 8.21 -5.27
N VAL A 73 4.34 7.40 -4.70
CA VAL A 73 4.61 5.99 -4.40
C VAL A 73 4.34 5.21 -5.68
N ASN A 74 5.39 4.69 -6.30
CA ASN A 74 5.27 3.84 -7.47
C ASN A 74 5.36 2.35 -7.05
N PRO A 75 4.24 1.62 -6.99
CA PRO A 75 4.27 0.19 -6.67
C PRO A 75 4.78 -0.67 -7.83
N SER A 76 5.06 -0.09 -9.00
CA SER A 76 5.50 -0.81 -10.20
C SER A 76 7.03 -0.93 -10.34
N LEU A 77 7.80 -0.58 -9.30
CA LEU A 77 9.26 -0.73 -9.36
C LEU A 77 9.61 -2.20 -9.56
N GLN A 78 10.62 -2.47 -10.38
CA GLN A 78 11.11 -3.83 -10.67
C GLN A 78 10.07 -4.77 -11.30
N TRP A 79 9.09 -4.24 -12.04
CA TRP A 79 8.08 -5.03 -12.74
C TRP A 79 8.67 -6.16 -13.63
N GLY A 80 9.85 -5.94 -14.21
CA GLY A 80 10.50 -6.89 -15.12
C GLY A 80 10.23 -6.56 -16.59
N ASP A 81 10.62 -7.49 -17.47
CA ASP A 81 10.65 -7.25 -18.92
C ASP A 81 9.33 -7.57 -19.64
N ASP A 82 8.45 -8.37 -19.04
CA ASP A 82 7.15 -8.73 -19.63
C ASP A 82 6.05 -7.74 -19.17
N PRO A 83 5.45 -6.95 -20.07
CA PRO A 83 4.38 -6.03 -19.69
C PRO A 83 3.08 -6.73 -19.25
N ALA A 84 2.91 -8.02 -19.56
CA ALA A 84 1.71 -8.78 -19.21
C ALA A 84 1.78 -9.42 -17.81
N VAL A 85 2.98 -9.65 -17.27
CA VAL A 85 3.16 -10.32 -15.97
C VAL A 85 4.43 -9.85 -15.27
N GLN A 86 4.34 -9.67 -13.96
CA GLN A 86 5.48 -9.27 -13.15
C GLN A 86 6.55 -10.36 -13.08
N GLY A 87 7.82 -9.95 -13.08
CA GLY A 87 8.98 -10.81 -12.88
C GLY A 87 9.15 -11.30 -11.45
N PRO A 88 10.15 -12.18 -11.19
CA PRO A 88 10.39 -12.75 -9.86
C PRO A 88 10.94 -11.75 -8.83
N ASP A 89 11.51 -10.64 -9.30
CA ASP A 89 12.09 -9.58 -8.45
C ASP A 89 11.08 -8.45 -8.12
N TYR A 90 9.81 -8.65 -8.51
CA TYR A 90 8.70 -7.74 -8.19
C TYR A 90 8.05 -8.04 -6.83
#